data_AF-X0W287-F1
#
_entry.id   AF-X0W287-F1
#
_cell.length_a   1.000
_cell.length_b   1.000
_cell.length_c   1.000
_cell.angle_alpha   90.00
_cell.angle_beta   90.00
_cell.angle_gamma   90.00
#
_symmetry.space_group_name_H-M   'P 1'
#
loop_
_entity.id
_entity.type
_entity.pdbx_description
1 polymer ?
#
loop_
_entity_poly.entity_id
_entity_poly.type
_entity_poly.pdbx_seq_one_letter_code
_entity_poly.pdbx_strand_id
1 'polypeptide(L)'
;NEDSLAYSIVQNIDLDGDGVDAFRLEGNQLLVNDADDLNADSTSPLAIAVEASDGLLSTSASVTVSVTSTEGVIFRIAAGDSDALDEALRNAQGGDIIELAAGSTYLGDFKLSKKEGDGVIVIRTSAYASLPEGRVSPEDAPLMAKLADRLGDSAIYTEEGASNYRIEGLEIVSLAETIGKLVNIGGGARTAEAFSNNITLDRCYVHGSPTQNIQRAILANGSNITVSNSYISEIHKEGIESQGFLAVLGTGPYTIENNFIEAA
;
A
#
# COMPACT_ATOMS: atom_id res chain seq x y z
N ASN A 1 -43.59 8.43 -29.24
CA ASN A 1 -42.39 9.26 -29.29
C ASN A 1 -41.26 8.43 -29.83
N GLU A 2 -41.02 8.55 -31.13
CA GLU A 2 -39.93 7.88 -31.87
C GLU A 2 -38.88 8.91 -32.31
N ASP A 3 -38.66 9.95 -31.52
CA ASP A 3 -37.58 10.89 -31.82
C ASP A 3 -36.25 10.22 -31.44
N SER A 4 -35.42 10.00 -32.46
CA SER A 4 -34.07 9.48 -32.30
C SER A 4 -33.22 10.53 -31.61
N LEU A 5 -32.69 10.20 -30.44
CA LEU A 5 -31.70 11.04 -29.76
C LEU A 5 -30.35 10.95 -30.46
N ALA A 6 -29.73 12.10 -30.68
CA ALA A 6 -28.35 12.24 -31.13
C ALA A 6 -27.47 12.68 -29.96
N TYR A 7 -26.25 12.16 -29.90
CA TYR A 7 -25.25 12.50 -28.89
C TYR A 7 -24.01 13.12 -29.56
N SER A 8 -23.47 14.17 -28.96
CA SER A 8 -22.24 14.83 -29.42
C SER A 8 -21.38 15.22 -28.23
N ILE A 9 -20.05 15.23 -28.41
CA ILE A 9 -19.14 15.84 -27.44
C ILE A 9 -19.06 17.32 -27.79
N VAL A 10 -19.42 18.18 -26.84
CA VAL A 10 -19.42 19.65 -27.00
C VAL A 10 -18.24 20.32 -26.32
N GLN A 11 -17.60 19.62 -25.39
CA GLN A 11 -16.30 19.99 -24.84
C GLN A 11 -15.47 18.73 -24.67
N ASN A 12 -14.34 18.69 -25.36
CA ASN A 12 -13.37 17.61 -25.26
C ASN A 12 -12.07 18.14 -24.63
N ILE A 13 -11.07 17.27 -24.55
CA ILE A 13 -9.73 17.60 -24.09
C ILE A 13 -8.71 17.18 -25.14
N ASP A 14 -7.65 17.95 -25.21
CA ASP A 14 -6.43 17.75 -25.99
C ASP A 14 -5.32 18.29 -25.09
N LEU A 15 -4.69 17.40 -24.33
CA LEU A 15 -3.74 17.72 -23.27
C LEU A 15 -2.32 17.86 -23.77
N ASP A 16 -1.95 17.14 -24.83
CA ASP A 16 -0.64 17.25 -25.46
C ASP A 16 -0.56 18.33 -26.54
N GLY A 17 -1.71 18.84 -27.00
CA GLY A 17 -1.84 19.97 -27.91
C GLY A 17 -1.60 19.62 -29.37
N ASP A 18 -1.73 18.35 -29.75
CA ASP A 18 -1.48 17.89 -31.12
C ASP A 18 -2.68 18.12 -32.07
N GLY A 19 -3.83 18.51 -31.52
CA GLY A 19 -5.06 18.80 -32.24
C GLY A 19 -5.98 17.59 -32.46
N VAL A 20 -5.70 16.46 -31.81
CA VAL A 20 -6.56 15.27 -31.77
C VAL A 20 -7.22 15.21 -30.39
N ASP A 21 -8.55 15.26 -30.34
CA ASP A 21 -9.25 15.17 -29.06
C ASP A 21 -9.17 13.75 -28.45
N ALA A 22 -9.08 13.64 -27.12
CA ALA A 22 -8.97 12.38 -26.38
C ALA A 22 -10.11 11.38 -26.60
N PHE A 23 -11.35 11.86 -26.75
CA PHE A 23 -12.53 11.00 -26.82
C PHE A 23 -13.34 11.19 -28.09
N ARG A 24 -14.02 10.12 -28.51
CA ARG A 24 -15.02 10.15 -29.60
C ARG A 24 -16.27 9.39 -29.23
N LEU A 25 -17.39 9.75 -29.85
CA LEU A 25 -18.64 8.98 -29.75
C LEU A 25 -18.87 8.17 -31.02
N GLU A 26 -19.19 6.88 -30.84
CA GLU A 26 -19.81 6.05 -31.88
C GLU A 26 -21.20 5.63 -31.42
N GLY A 27 -22.23 6.29 -31.95
CA GLY A 27 -23.60 6.12 -31.50
C GLY A 27 -23.78 6.55 -30.05
N ASN A 28 -23.93 5.59 -29.14
CA ASN A 28 -24.07 5.80 -27.70
C ASN A 28 -22.86 5.30 -26.88
N GLN A 29 -21.75 4.96 -27.55
CA GLN A 29 -20.51 4.53 -26.90
C GLN A 29 -19.49 5.65 -26.91
N LEU A 30 -18.87 5.90 -25.74
CA LEU A 30 -17.68 6.74 -25.61
C LEU A 30 -16.45 5.86 -25.79
N LEU A 31 -15.61 6.19 -26.77
CA LEU A 31 -14.38 5.50 -27.06
C LEU A 31 -13.19 6.44 -26.91
N VAL A 32 -12.02 5.85 -26.65
CA VAL A 32 -10.74 6.54 -26.76
C VAL A 32 -10.48 6.84 -28.23
N ASN A 33 -10.16 8.09 -28.52
CA ASN A 33 -9.78 8.59 -29.83
C ASN A 33 -8.28 8.87 -29.89
N ASP A 34 -7.76 9.51 -28.84
CA ASP A 34 -6.34 9.66 -28.59
C ASP A 34 -5.97 9.03 -27.25
N ALA A 35 -5.00 8.12 -27.27
CA ALA A 35 -4.55 7.44 -26.07
C ALA A 35 -3.48 8.24 -25.31
N ASP A 36 -2.75 9.12 -26.00
CA ASP A 36 -1.63 9.86 -25.40
C ASP A 36 -2.14 11.04 -24.53
N ASP A 37 -3.38 11.47 -24.75
CA ASP A 37 -4.13 12.35 -23.86
C ASP A 37 -4.57 11.70 -22.53
N LEU A 38 -4.53 10.38 -22.43
CA LEU A 38 -5.00 9.65 -21.25
C LEU A 38 -3.86 9.44 -20.25
N ASN A 39 -3.36 10.52 -19.65
CA ASN A 39 -2.39 10.41 -18.57
C ASN A 39 -3.09 10.27 -17.20
N ALA A 40 -2.72 9.26 -16.42
CA ALA A 40 -3.22 9.07 -15.06
C ALA A 40 -2.47 9.92 -14.02
N ASP A 41 -1.21 10.26 -14.31
CA ASP A 41 -0.26 10.80 -13.33
C ASP A 41 -0.28 12.33 -13.21
N SER A 42 -0.99 13.05 -14.08
CA SER A 42 -1.01 14.51 -14.03
C SER A 42 -2.37 15.17 -14.18
N THR A 43 -3.39 14.51 -14.75
CA THR A 43 -4.69 15.17 -15.07
C THR A 43 -5.94 14.29 -14.94
N SER A 44 -5.93 13.25 -14.10
CA SER A 44 -7.13 12.47 -13.78
C SER A 44 -7.88 13.04 -12.55
N PRO A 45 -9.23 13.14 -12.56
CA PRO A 45 -10.12 12.66 -13.60
C PRO A 45 -10.33 13.67 -14.75
N LEU A 46 -10.49 13.14 -15.96
CA LEU A 46 -10.73 13.88 -17.18
C LEU A 46 -12.21 14.26 -17.29
N ALA A 47 -12.52 15.52 -17.58
CA ALA A 47 -13.90 15.99 -17.72
C ALA A 47 -14.19 16.42 -19.16
N ILE A 48 -15.22 15.81 -19.75
CA ILE A 48 -15.79 16.20 -21.04
C ILE A 48 -17.25 16.64 -20.86
N ALA A 49 -17.76 17.45 -21.78
CA ALA A 49 -19.19 17.77 -21.84
C ALA A 49 -19.82 17.09 -23.05
N VAL A 50 -20.92 16.37 -22.80
CA VAL A 50 -21.71 15.67 -23.82
C VAL A 50 -23.09 16.30 -23.91
N GLU A 51 -23.56 16.53 -25.12
CA GLU A 51 -24.91 17.00 -25.41
C GLU A 51 -25.77 15.86 -25.94
N ALA A 52 -27.02 15.81 -25.49
CA ALA A 52 -28.08 14.99 -26.06
C ALA A 52 -29.14 15.91 -26.70
N SER A 53 -29.56 15.59 -27.93
CA SER A 53 -30.58 16.36 -28.65
C SER A 53 -31.56 15.47 -29.41
N ASP A 54 -32.82 15.88 -29.49
CA ASP A 54 -33.85 15.30 -30.37
C ASP A 54 -34.02 16.10 -31.68
N GLY A 55 -33.14 17.06 -31.94
CA GLY A 55 -33.20 17.99 -33.09
C GLY A 55 -34.03 19.24 -32.85
N LEU A 56 -34.76 19.35 -31.74
CA LEU A 56 -35.55 20.53 -31.34
C LEU A 56 -35.06 21.12 -30.01
N LEU A 57 -34.75 20.25 -29.04
CA LEU A 57 -34.23 20.58 -27.73
C LEU A 57 -32.87 19.89 -27.56
N SER A 58 -32.01 20.49 -26.74
CA SER A 58 -30.77 19.88 -26.32
C SER A 58 -30.49 20.11 -24.84
N THR A 59 -29.71 19.21 -24.25
CA THR A 59 -29.21 19.35 -22.88
C THR A 59 -27.79 18.80 -22.80
N SER A 60 -26.93 19.49 -22.06
CA SER A 60 -25.53 19.10 -21.87
C SER A 60 -25.29 18.63 -20.44
N ALA A 61 -24.41 17.64 -20.29
CA ALA A 61 -23.94 17.16 -19.01
C ALA A 61 -22.43 16.91 -19.03
N SER A 62 -21.80 17.02 -17.86
CA SER A 62 -20.40 16.62 -17.69
C SER A 62 -20.31 15.10 -17.55
N VAL A 63 -19.38 14.49 -18.27
CA VAL A 63 -18.95 13.09 -18.10
C VAL A 63 -17.52 13.12 -17.55
N THR A 64 -17.28 12.36 -16.49
CA THR A 64 -15.98 12.26 -15.84
C THR A 64 -15.37 10.89 -16.14
N VAL A 65 -14.18 10.87 -16.73
CA VAL A 65 -13.42 9.65 -17.05
C VAL A 65 -12.18 9.61 -16.17
N SER A 66 -12.13 8.64 -15.26
CA SER A 66 -10.96 8.41 -14.42
C SER A 66 -10.02 7.44 -15.11
N VAL A 67 -8.81 7.88 -15.44
CA VAL A 67 -7.73 7.02 -15.92
C VAL A 67 -6.90 6.58 -14.72
N THR A 68 -6.57 5.29 -14.65
CA THR A 68 -5.67 4.71 -13.65
C THR A 68 -4.44 4.15 -14.37
N SER A 69 -3.25 4.57 -13.96
CA SER A 69 -2.01 3.99 -14.49
C SER A 69 -1.92 2.51 -14.08
N THR A 70 -1.35 1.69 -14.96
CA THR A 70 -0.87 0.34 -14.61
C THR A 70 0.64 0.32 -14.35
N GLU A 71 1.34 1.40 -14.68
CA GLU A 71 2.73 1.63 -14.30
C GLU A 71 2.74 2.40 -12.98
N GLY A 72 3.11 1.72 -11.89
CA GLY A 72 3.21 2.38 -10.59
C GLY A 72 4.35 3.39 -10.54
N VAL A 73 4.18 4.39 -9.69
CA VAL A 73 5.20 5.42 -9.44
C VAL A 73 6.10 5.05 -8.27
N ILE A 74 7.31 5.63 -8.23
CA ILE A 74 8.25 5.47 -7.10
C ILE A 74 8.23 6.73 -6.22
N PHE A 75 7.64 6.63 -5.03
CA PHE A 75 7.76 7.63 -3.98
C PHE A 75 9.09 7.47 -3.26
N ARG A 76 10.06 8.35 -3.55
CA ARG A 76 11.35 8.36 -2.84
C ARG A 76 11.25 9.24 -1.60
N ILE A 77 11.30 8.60 -0.44
CA ILE A 77 11.19 9.30 0.83
C ILE A 77 12.58 9.70 1.32
N ALA A 78 12.76 10.99 1.60
CA ALA A 78 14.01 11.49 2.16
C ALA A 78 14.32 10.83 3.51
N ALA A 79 15.61 10.78 3.87
CA ALA A 79 16.07 10.12 5.09
C ALA A 79 15.39 10.69 6.34
N GLY A 80 14.60 9.85 7.02
CA GLY A 80 13.92 10.18 8.27
C GLY A 80 12.72 11.12 8.13
N ASP A 81 12.24 11.38 6.91
CA ASP A 81 11.05 12.18 6.67
C ASP A 81 9.77 11.34 6.88
N SER A 82 9.34 11.25 8.15
CA SER A 82 8.14 10.49 8.54
C SER A 82 6.86 11.09 7.94
N ASP A 83 6.76 12.41 7.82
CA ASP A 83 5.57 13.07 7.31
C ASP A 83 5.37 12.74 5.82
N ALA A 84 6.47 12.74 5.04
CA ALA A 84 6.45 12.30 3.65
C ALA A 84 6.12 10.81 3.50
N LEU A 85 6.57 9.95 4.43
CA LEU A 85 6.20 8.54 4.46
C LEU A 85 4.69 8.36 4.70
N ASP A 86 4.13 9.02 5.71
CA ASP A 86 2.68 8.96 5.99
C ASP A 86 1.85 9.48 4.80
N GLU A 87 2.30 10.57 4.16
CA GLU A 87 1.66 11.08 2.95
C GLU A 87 1.73 10.07 1.78
N ALA A 88 2.89 9.46 1.55
CA ALA A 88 3.06 8.45 0.51
C ALA A 88 2.17 7.22 0.76
N LEU A 89 2.09 6.73 2.00
CA LEU A 89 1.20 5.61 2.37
C LEU A 89 -0.27 5.94 2.13
N ARG A 90 -0.68 7.16 2.44
CA ARG A 90 -2.05 7.63 2.19
C ARG A 90 -2.36 7.73 0.70
N ASN A 91 -1.41 8.16 -0.12
CA ASN A 91 -1.63 8.45 -1.54
C ASN A 91 -1.37 7.26 -2.48
N ALA A 92 -0.49 6.33 -2.11
CA ALA A 92 -0.09 5.20 -2.96
C ALA A 92 -1.27 4.35 -3.45
N GLN A 93 -1.20 3.91 -4.70
CA GLN A 93 -2.13 3.05 -5.40
C GLN A 93 -1.44 1.74 -5.82
N GLY A 94 -2.24 0.74 -6.21
CA GLY A 94 -1.72 -0.53 -6.66
C GLY A 94 -0.75 -0.38 -7.83
N GLY A 95 0.46 -0.93 -7.69
CA GLY A 95 1.59 -0.76 -8.61
C GLY A 95 2.73 0.05 -8.02
N ASP A 96 2.45 0.95 -7.08
CA ASP A 96 3.43 1.91 -6.57
C ASP A 96 4.52 1.29 -5.68
N ILE A 97 5.67 1.95 -5.65
CA ILE A 97 6.78 1.66 -4.74
C ILE A 97 7.03 2.87 -3.84
N ILE A 98 6.95 2.68 -2.54
CA ILE A 98 7.44 3.62 -1.54
C ILE A 98 8.86 3.19 -1.16
N GLU A 99 9.85 3.93 -1.64
CA GLU A 99 11.27 3.66 -1.44
C GLU A 99 11.84 4.54 -0.31
N LEU A 100 12.27 3.90 0.78
CA LEU A 100 12.80 4.53 1.98
C LEU A 100 14.33 4.53 1.96
N ALA A 101 14.96 5.65 2.32
CA ALA A 101 16.42 5.74 2.34
C ALA A 101 17.03 4.75 3.36
N ALA A 102 17.87 3.82 2.88
CA ALA A 102 18.59 2.85 3.71
C ALA A 102 19.41 3.52 4.84
N GLY A 103 19.48 2.86 6.00
CA GLY A 103 20.16 3.35 7.20
C GLY A 103 19.43 4.49 7.93
N SER A 104 18.29 4.95 7.41
CA SER A 104 17.51 6.04 8.00
C SER A 104 16.49 5.52 9.01
N THR A 105 16.09 6.35 9.97
CA THR A 105 15.02 6.04 10.94
C THR A 105 13.82 6.94 10.71
N TYR A 106 12.67 6.33 10.47
CA TYR A 106 11.36 6.95 10.36
C TYR A 106 10.60 6.69 11.66
N LEU A 107 10.27 7.76 12.37
CA LEU A 107 9.55 7.70 13.64
C LEU A 107 8.05 7.85 13.40
N GLY A 108 7.24 6.88 13.85
CA GLY A 108 5.79 6.95 13.67
C GLY A 108 5.09 5.60 13.83
N ASP A 109 3.77 5.66 13.77
CA ASP A 109 2.85 4.54 13.67
C ASP A 109 2.25 4.50 12.25
N PHE A 110 2.92 3.79 11.35
CA PHE A 110 2.63 3.88 9.92
C PHE A 110 1.42 3.02 9.53
N LYS A 111 0.36 3.67 9.03
CA LYS A 111 -0.89 2.99 8.64
C LYS A 111 -0.90 2.57 7.16
N LEU A 112 -1.19 1.30 6.93
CA LEU A 112 -1.51 0.74 5.63
C LEU A 112 -3.03 0.77 5.42
N SER A 113 -3.50 1.72 4.64
CA SER A 113 -4.94 1.92 4.42
C SER A 113 -5.55 0.93 3.43
N LYS A 114 -6.87 0.76 3.49
CA LYS A 114 -7.60 0.06 2.43
C LYS A 114 -7.49 0.86 1.12
N LYS A 115 -7.18 0.16 0.02
CA LYS A 115 -7.11 0.70 -1.34
C LYS A 115 -8.08 -0.05 -2.24
N GLU A 116 -8.52 0.61 -3.29
CA GLU A 116 -9.32 -0.01 -4.34
C GLU A 116 -8.41 -0.71 -5.35
N GLY A 117 -8.92 -1.74 -6.03
CA GLY A 117 -8.17 -2.53 -7.01
C GLY A 117 -7.34 -3.67 -6.42
N ASP A 118 -6.63 -4.37 -7.30
CA ASP A 118 -5.85 -5.58 -7.00
C ASP A 118 -4.33 -5.40 -7.13
N GLY A 119 -3.87 -4.21 -7.53
CA GLY A 119 -2.46 -3.89 -7.66
C GLY A 119 -1.74 -3.90 -6.30
N VAL A 120 -0.45 -4.25 -6.34
CA VAL A 120 0.39 -4.40 -5.14
C VAL A 120 1.13 -3.10 -4.84
N ILE A 121 1.10 -2.65 -3.58
CA ILE A 121 1.94 -1.54 -3.09
C ILE A 121 3.17 -2.12 -2.40
N VAL A 122 4.36 -1.70 -2.83
CA VAL A 122 5.63 -2.13 -2.24
C VAL A 122 6.19 -1.03 -1.36
N ILE A 123 6.55 -1.33 -0.12
CA ILE A 123 7.26 -0.44 0.79
C ILE A 123 8.62 -1.08 1.03
N ARG A 124 9.70 -0.44 0.56
CA ARG A 124 11.03 -1.05 0.58
C ARG A 124 12.16 -0.11 0.95
N THR A 125 13.24 -0.65 1.47
CA THR A 125 14.49 0.09 1.59
C THR A 125 15.17 0.32 0.22
N SER A 126 15.80 1.47 0.03
CA SER A 126 16.51 1.83 -1.21
C SER A 126 17.73 0.94 -1.49
N ALA A 127 18.26 0.24 -0.49
CA ALA A 127 19.35 -0.72 -0.65
C ALA A 127 18.86 -2.18 -0.74
N TYR A 128 17.57 -2.43 -1.05
CA TYR A 128 17.00 -3.79 -1.06
C TYR A 128 17.77 -4.76 -1.97
N ALA A 129 18.27 -4.30 -3.11
CA ALA A 129 19.07 -5.11 -4.03
C ALA A 129 20.44 -5.54 -3.47
N SER A 130 20.89 -4.91 -2.37
CA SER A 130 22.12 -5.27 -1.66
C SER A 130 21.88 -6.23 -0.48
N LEU A 131 20.62 -6.49 -0.12
CA LEU A 131 20.28 -7.50 0.88
C LEU A 131 20.51 -8.90 0.32
N PRO A 132 20.81 -9.90 1.18
CA PRO A 132 20.89 -11.30 0.77
C PRO A 132 19.65 -11.75 -0.01
N GLU A 133 19.82 -12.61 -1.02
CA GLU A 133 18.67 -13.19 -1.72
C GLU A 133 17.82 -14.08 -0.79
N GLY A 134 18.44 -14.66 0.24
CA GLY A 134 17.80 -15.45 1.27
C GLY A 134 17.50 -14.66 2.55
N ARG A 135 17.52 -15.37 3.68
CA ARG A 135 17.21 -14.81 5.00
C ARG A 135 18.21 -13.72 5.41
N VAL A 136 17.69 -12.58 5.84
CA VAL A 136 18.49 -11.50 6.44
C VAL A 136 18.92 -11.84 7.87
N SER A 137 19.90 -11.09 8.36
CA SER A 137 20.45 -11.16 9.71
C SER A 137 20.56 -9.76 10.33
N PRO A 138 20.83 -9.63 11.64
CA PRO A 138 21.07 -8.32 12.25
C PRO A 138 22.23 -7.53 11.62
N GLU A 139 23.19 -8.20 10.96
CA GLU A 139 24.31 -7.55 10.27
C GLU A 139 23.88 -6.75 9.04
N ASP A 140 22.70 -7.06 8.48
CA ASP A 140 22.13 -6.39 7.31
C ASP A 140 21.40 -5.08 7.68
N ALA A 141 21.19 -4.79 8.97
CA ALA A 141 20.45 -3.61 9.44
C ALA A 141 20.92 -2.27 8.84
N PRO A 142 22.22 -2.00 8.60
CA PRO A 142 22.66 -0.77 7.93
C PRO A 142 22.14 -0.59 6.49
N LEU A 143 21.71 -1.68 5.84
CA LEU A 143 21.09 -1.67 4.51
C LEU A 143 19.57 -1.51 4.57
N MET A 144 18.97 -1.50 5.76
CA MET A 144 17.53 -1.40 5.95
C MET A 144 17.13 0.02 6.32
N ALA A 145 15.95 0.44 5.87
CA ALA A 145 15.29 1.59 6.46
C ALA A 145 14.55 1.14 7.71
N LYS A 146 14.62 1.93 8.78
CA LYS A 146 14.05 1.62 10.09
C LYS A 146 12.73 2.31 10.30
N LEU A 147 11.69 1.54 10.61
CA LEU A 147 10.41 2.04 11.13
C LEU A 147 10.42 1.87 12.65
N ALA A 148 10.19 2.96 13.39
CA ALA A 148 10.26 2.96 14.84
C ALA A 148 9.06 3.69 15.47
N ASP A 149 8.19 2.93 16.12
CA ASP A 149 7.11 3.46 16.95
C ASP A 149 7.66 4.15 18.22
N ARG A 150 6.93 5.14 18.73
CA ARG A 150 7.28 5.88 19.97
C ARG A 150 6.30 5.66 21.11
N LEU A 151 5.08 5.19 20.82
CA LEU A 151 3.94 5.18 21.75
C LEU A 151 3.60 3.78 22.27
N GLY A 152 4.23 2.74 21.74
CA GLY A 152 4.07 1.36 22.20
C GLY A 152 2.88 0.63 21.59
N ASP A 153 2.35 1.09 20.46
CA ASP A 153 1.23 0.42 19.78
C ASP A 153 1.71 -0.55 18.69
N SER A 154 2.23 -0.01 17.57
CA SER A 154 2.82 -0.73 16.43
C SER A 154 3.58 0.26 15.55
N ALA A 155 4.75 -0.13 15.04
CA ALA A 155 5.50 0.71 14.09
C ALA A 155 4.81 0.74 12.72
N ILE A 156 4.13 -0.36 12.36
CA ILE A 156 3.34 -0.45 11.13
C ILE A 156 2.08 -1.27 11.40
N TYR A 157 0.95 -0.81 10.88
CA TYR A 157 -0.32 -1.49 11.05
C TYR A 157 -1.26 -1.32 9.86
N THR A 158 -2.19 -2.24 9.69
CA THR A 158 -3.21 -2.17 8.63
C THR A 158 -4.54 -1.65 9.15
N GLU A 159 -5.23 -0.87 8.32
CA GLU A 159 -6.68 -0.65 8.42
C GLU A 159 -7.46 -1.94 8.08
N GLU A 160 -8.71 -2.07 8.57
CA GLU A 160 -9.57 -3.19 8.19
C GLU A 160 -9.81 -3.23 6.68
N GLY A 161 -9.71 -4.43 6.09
CA GLY A 161 -9.79 -4.64 4.64
C GLY A 161 -8.57 -4.21 3.84
N ALA A 162 -7.52 -3.66 4.46
CA ALA A 162 -6.29 -3.30 3.75
C ALA A 162 -5.64 -4.53 3.12
N SER A 163 -5.31 -4.44 1.83
CA SER A 163 -4.85 -5.58 1.06
C SER A 163 -3.73 -5.23 0.08
N ASN A 164 -3.00 -6.24 -0.38
CA ASN A 164 -1.99 -6.15 -1.45
C ASN A 164 -0.77 -5.28 -1.09
N TYR A 165 -0.22 -5.45 0.11
CA TYR A 165 1.01 -4.76 0.53
C TYR A 165 2.20 -5.72 0.62
N ARG A 166 3.37 -5.26 0.16
CA ARG A 166 4.66 -5.92 0.39
C ARG A 166 5.57 -4.99 1.17
N ILE A 167 6.08 -5.47 2.29
CA ILE A 167 7.01 -4.78 3.18
C ILE A 167 8.36 -5.49 3.03
N GLU A 168 9.35 -4.78 2.52
CA GLU A 168 10.56 -5.40 1.96
C GLU A 168 11.85 -4.77 2.48
N GLY A 169 12.67 -5.57 3.16
CA GLY A 169 13.99 -5.11 3.60
C GLY A 169 13.95 -4.01 4.66
N LEU A 170 12.93 -4.00 5.52
CA LEU A 170 12.79 -2.99 6.57
C LEU A 170 13.21 -3.54 7.94
N GLU A 171 13.82 -2.67 8.74
CA GLU A 171 14.03 -2.90 10.17
C GLU A 171 12.82 -2.31 10.92
N ILE A 172 12.19 -3.09 11.80
CA ILE A 172 10.96 -2.71 12.48
C ILE A 172 11.15 -2.88 13.98
N VAL A 173 11.07 -1.76 14.70
CA VAL A 173 11.36 -1.68 16.13
C VAL A 173 10.35 -0.78 16.85
N SER A 174 10.48 -0.69 18.16
CA SER A 174 9.84 0.37 18.95
C SER A 174 10.87 1.03 19.85
N LEU A 175 10.62 2.29 20.18
CA LEU A 175 11.37 3.04 21.20
C LEU A 175 10.68 3.02 22.58
N ALA A 176 9.48 2.43 22.68
CA ALA A 176 8.78 2.27 23.94
C ALA A 176 9.36 1.11 24.77
N GLU A 177 9.22 1.14 26.09
CA GLU A 177 9.70 0.04 26.94
C GLU A 177 8.79 -1.19 26.92
N THR A 178 7.49 -1.00 26.69
CA THR A 178 6.48 -2.06 26.64
C THR A 178 5.63 -1.94 25.39
N ILE A 179 5.52 -3.03 24.63
CA ILE A 179 4.83 -3.08 23.34
C ILE A 179 3.95 -4.32 23.26
N GLY A 180 2.73 -4.15 22.76
CA GLY A 180 1.81 -5.27 22.54
C GLY A 180 2.12 -6.08 21.28
N LYS A 181 2.54 -5.40 20.21
CA LYS A 181 2.89 -5.96 18.89
C LYS A 181 3.73 -4.95 18.08
N LEU A 182 4.77 -5.37 17.36
CA LEU A 182 5.55 -4.44 16.52
C LEU A 182 4.87 -4.18 15.16
N VAL A 183 4.34 -5.26 14.57
CA VAL A 183 3.58 -5.25 13.32
C VAL A 183 2.16 -5.73 13.61
N ASN A 184 1.17 -4.95 13.20
CA ASN A 184 -0.24 -5.31 13.36
C ASN A 184 -0.96 -5.42 12.02
N ILE A 185 -1.20 -6.65 11.58
CA ILE A 185 -2.01 -6.94 10.41
C ILE A 185 -3.40 -7.38 10.88
N GLY A 186 -4.42 -6.71 10.36
CA GLY A 186 -5.81 -6.83 10.73
C GLY A 186 -6.19 -6.18 12.07
N GLY A 187 -7.42 -6.48 12.45
CA GLY A 187 -8.07 -5.90 13.63
C GLY A 187 -9.11 -6.84 14.23
N GLY A 188 -10.26 -6.27 14.62
CA GLY A 188 -11.35 -6.98 15.26
C GLY A 188 -12.36 -7.61 14.29
N ALA A 189 -12.15 -7.45 12.98
CA ALA A 189 -13.01 -7.93 11.89
C ALA A 189 -13.54 -9.36 12.10
N ARG A 190 -14.79 -9.57 11.66
CA ARG A 190 -15.52 -10.85 11.80
C ARG A 190 -16.11 -11.39 10.50
N THR A 191 -15.87 -10.69 9.40
CA THR A 191 -16.31 -11.09 8.06
C THR A 191 -15.09 -11.19 7.15
N ALA A 192 -15.17 -12.05 6.13
CA ALA A 192 -14.04 -12.31 5.24
C ALA A 192 -13.63 -11.04 4.47
N GLU A 193 -14.58 -10.18 4.12
CA GLU A 193 -14.36 -8.96 3.34
C GLU A 193 -13.65 -7.86 4.14
N ALA A 194 -13.69 -7.94 5.48
CA ALA A 194 -13.05 -6.98 6.37
C ALA A 194 -11.65 -7.43 6.84
N PHE A 195 -11.23 -8.65 6.49
CA PHE A 195 -9.86 -9.09 6.79
C PHE A 195 -8.85 -8.40 5.89
N SER A 196 -7.71 -8.05 6.49
CA SER A 196 -6.55 -7.68 5.72
C SER A 196 -6.07 -8.90 4.93
N ASN A 197 -5.75 -8.71 3.65
CA ASN A 197 -5.48 -9.83 2.74
C ASN A 197 -4.25 -9.59 1.87
N ASN A 198 -3.50 -10.65 1.55
CA ASN A 198 -2.34 -10.55 0.64
C ASN A 198 -1.29 -9.55 1.14
N ILE A 199 -0.79 -9.77 2.36
CA ILE A 199 0.26 -8.96 2.96
C ILE A 199 1.53 -9.80 3.07
N THR A 200 2.64 -9.26 2.60
CA THR A 200 3.95 -9.92 2.66
C THR A 200 4.94 -9.10 3.46
N LEU A 201 5.66 -9.76 4.37
CA LEU A 201 6.90 -9.27 4.94
C LEU A 201 8.04 -10.12 4.39
N ASP A 202 8.93 -9.53 3.62
CA ASP A 202 10.08 -10.22 3.04
C ASP A 202 11.39 -9.53 3.45
N ARG A 203 12.37 -10.32 3.88
CA ARG A 203 13.70 -9.82 4.29
C ARG A 203 13.65 -8.73 5.36
N CYS A 204 12.67 -8.79 6.26
CA CYS A 204 12.51 -7.81 7.33
C CYS A 204 13.27 -8.23 8.59
N TYR A 205 13.78 -7.25 9.34
CA TYR A 205 14.35 -7.45 10.67
C TYR A 205 13.40 -6.85 11.72
N VAL A 206 12.62 -7.71 12.40
CA VAL A 206 11.60 -7.28 13.38
C VAL A 206 12.08 -7.64 14.77
N HIS A 207 12.43 -6.64 15.59
CA HIS A 207 13.08 -6.95 16.86
C HIS A 207 12.84 -5.95 17.98
N GLY A 208 13.02 -6.45 19.21
CA GLY A 208 13.17 -5.64 20.41
C GLY A 208 14.62 -5.42 20.81
N SER A 209 14.81 -5.17 22.09
CA SER A 209 16.11 -5.15 22.75
C SER A 209 16.04 -5.96 24.05
N PRO A 210 17.19 -6.32 24.65
CA PRO A 210 17.23 -7.12 25.87
C PRO A 210 16.49 -6.50 27.07
N THR A 211 16.15 -5.21 27.01
CA THR A 211 15.50 -4.47 28.09
C THR A 211 14.03 -4.12 27.81
N GLN A 212 13.51 -4.42 26.61
CA GLN A 212 12.12 -4.13 26.26
C GLN A 212 11.21 -5.31 26.57
N ASN A 213 9.94 -5.01 26.86
CA ASN A 213 8.87 -5.97 27.03
C ASN A 213 7.98 -5.99 25.80
N ILE A 214 8.24 -6.90 24.86
CA ILE A 214 7.48 -7.06 23.61
C ILE A 214 6.68 -8.34 23.65
N GLN A 215 5.35 -8.22 23.66
CA GLN A 215 4.50 -9.40 23.68
C GLN A 215 4.42 -10.10 22.32
N ARG A 216 4.45 -9.36 21.21
CA ARG A 216 4.36 -9.93 19.85
C ARG A 216 5.29 -9.22 18.89
N ALA A 217 5.93 -9.96 17.99
CA ALA A 217 6.51 -9.33 16.81
C ALA A 217 5.39 -9.03 15.81
N ILE A 218 4.73 -10.06 15.29
CA ILE A 218 3.70 -9.92 14.27
C ILE A 218 2.36 -10.48 14.78
N LEU A 219 1.35 -9.62 14.87
CA LEU A 219 -0.05 -10.05 14.95
C LEU A 219 -0.62 -10.07 13.52
N ALA A 220 -1.09 -11.23 13.06
CA ALA A 220 -1.46 -11.50 11.68
C ALA A 220 -2.92 -11.95 11.55
N ASN A 221 -3.85 -11.07 11.90
CA ASN A 221 -5.29 -11.33 11.78
C ASN A 221 -5.77 -11.06 10.33
N GLY A 222 -5.65 -12.04 9.44
CA GLY A 222 -6.04 -11.85 8.05
C GLY A 222 -6.04 -13.11 7.20
N SER A 223 -5.93 -12.93 5.89
CA SER A 223 -5.83 -14.02 4.91
C SER A 223 -4.66 -13.81 3.97
N ASN A 224 -4.09 -14.90 3.47
CA ASN A 224 -2.96 -14.87 2.54
C ASN A 224 -1.81 -13.98 3.05
N ILE A 225 -1.29 -14.29 4.24
CA ILE A 225 -0.18 -13.53 4.85
C ILE A 225 1.10 -14.32 4.70
N THR A 226 2.14 -13.68 4.18
CA THR A 226 3.47 -14.29 4.00
C THR A 226 4.50 -13.56 4.85
N VAL A 227 5.30 -14.33 5.59
CA VAL A 227 6.54 -13.86 6.22
C VAL A 227 7.66 -14.74 5.67
N SER A 228 8.57 -14.15 4.92
CA SER A 228 9.67 -14.86 4.28
C SER A 228 11.02 -14.20 4.53
N ASN A 229 12.08 -15.01 4.58
CA ASN A 229 13.47 -14.55 4.59
C ASN A 229 13.78 -13.53 5.71
N SER A 230 13.00 -13.51 6.79
CA SER A 230 13.04 -12.47 7.81
C SER A 230 13.73 -12.93 9.08
N TYR A 231 14.19 -11.97 9.89
CA TYR A 231 14.82 -12.22 11.19
C TYR A 231 13.95 -11.57 12.28
N ILE A 232 13.44 -12.39 13.20
CA ILE A 232 12.54 -11.97 14.28
C ILE A 232 13.17 -12.36 15.61
N SER A 233 13.53 -11.38 16.44
CA SER A 233 14.30 -11.61 17.67
C SER A 233 13.95 -10.67 18.81
N GLU A 234 14.41 -11.02 20.02
CA GLU A 234 14.17 -10.21 21.23
C GLU A 234 12.67 -9.97 21.50
N ILE A 235 11.84 -11.00 21.28
CA ILE A 235 10.39 -10.96 21.53
C ILE A 235 10.09 -11.65 22.85
N HIS A 236 10.17 -10.89 23.93
CA HIS A 236 9.95 -11.40 25.28
C HIS A 236 9.24 -10.36 26.14
N LYS A 237 8.45 -10.84 27.11
CA LYS A 237 7.77 -10.01 28.10
C LYS A 237 7.72 -10.75 29.43
N GLU A 238 8.13 -10.09 30.50
CA GLU A 238 8.13 -10.73 31.81
C GLU A 238 6.71 -11.13 32.25
N GLY A 239 6.55 -12.39 32.65
CA GLY A 239 5.31 -12.92 33.23
C GLY A 239 4.17 -13.21 32.24
N ILE A 240 4.38 -13.04 30.93
CA ILE A 240 3.36 -13.31 29.90
C ILE A 240 4.02 -14.01 28.70
N GLU A 241 3.34 -15.00 28.13
CA GLU A 241 3.77 -15.63 26.87
C GLU A 241 3.88 -14.61 25.73
N SER A 242 5.03 -14.62 25.04
CA SER A 242 5.29 -13.79 23.87
C SER A 242 5.31 -14.61 22.58
N GLN A 243 5.00 -13.97 21.44
CA GLN A 243 4.86 -14.65 20.15
C GLN A 243 5.63 -13.94 19.03
N GLY A 244 6.53 -14.64 18.35
CA GLY A 244 7.16 -14.12 17.13
C GLY A 244 6.15 -13.89 15.99
N PHE A 245 5.15 -14.76 15.91
CA PHE A 245 4.02 -14.65 14.99
C PHE A 245 2.77 -15.20 15.66
N LEU A 246 1.67 -14.46 15.61
CA LEU A 246 0.37 -14.92 16.11
C LEU A 246 -0.74 -14.56 15.13
N ALA A 247 -1.59 -15.52 14.80
CA ALA A 247 -2.86 -15.26 14.12
C ALA A 247 -4.00 -15.79 14.99
N VAL A 248 -4.93 -14.90 15.38
CA VAL A 248 -6.08 -15.25 16.22
C VAL A 248 -7.38 -15.19 15.42
N LEU A 249 -7.47 -14.24 14.49
CA LEU A 249 -8.64 -13.99 13.66
C LEU A 249 -8.23 -13.92 12.20
N GLY A 250 -8.35 -15.02 11.47
CA GLY A 250 -8.08 -15.02 10.03
C GLY A 250 -8.25 -16.40 9.41
N THR A 251 -8.50 -16.43 8.11
CA THR A 251 -8.83 -17.65 7.37
C THR A 251 -7.62 -18.33 6.74
N GLY A 252 -6.44 -17.68 6.79
CA GLY A 252 -5.26 -18.14 6.08
C GLY A 252 -5.42 -18.05 4.54
N PRO A 253 -4.49 -18.62 3.76
CA PRO A 253 -3.28 -19.31 4.24
C PRO A 253 -2.28 -18.37 4.92
N TYR A 254 -1.40 -18.94 5.73
CA TYR A 254 -0.23 -18.27 6.31
C TYR A 254 1.03 -18.98 5.82
N THR A 255 1.94 -18.25 5.19
CA THR A 255 3.21 -18.79 4.70
C THR A 255 4.34 -18.25 5.57
N ILE A 256 5.03 -19.14 6.30
CA ILE A 256 6.17 -18.80 7.15
C ILE A 256 7.38 -19.58 6.63
N GLU A 257 8.22 -18.92 5.84
CA GLU A 257 9.29 -19.57 5.08
C GLU A 257 10.66 -18.94 5.32
N ASN A 258 11.67 -19.76 5.59
CA ASN A 258 13.06 -19.30 5.69
C ASN A 258 13.29 -18.13 6.69
N ASN A 259 12.55 -18.12 7.81
CA ASN A 259 12.69 -17.08 8.85
C ASN A 259 13.50 -17.57 10.05
N PHE A 260 14.23 -16.68 10.72
CA PHE A 260 14.65 -16.90 12.10
C PHE A 260 13.60 -16.28 13.01
N ILE A 261 13.08 -17.05 13.97
CA ILE A 261 12.04 -16.58 14.90
C ILE A 261 12.37 -17.10 16.29
N GLU A 262 12.51 -16.19 17.24
CA GLU A 262 12.57 -16.48 18.68
C GLU A 262 11.57 -15.64 19.47
N ALA A 263 10.99 -16.23 20.51
CA ALA A 263 10.14 -15.55 21.48
C ALA A 263 10.12 -16.33 22.82
N ALA A 264 9.75 -15.67 23.92
CA ALA A 264 9.69 -16.26 25.28
C ALA A 264 8.36 -16.01 26.01
#